data_AF-A0AAD8N653-F1
#
_entry.id   AF-A0AAD8N653-F1
#
_cell.length_a   1.000
_cell.length_b   1.000
_cell.length_c   1.000
_cell.angle_alpha   90.00
_cell.angle_beta   90.00
_cell.angle_gamma   90.00
#
_symmetry.space_group_name_H-M   'P 1'
#
loop_
_entity.id
_entity.type
_entity.pdbx_description
1 polymer ?
#
loop_
_entity_poly.entity_id
_entity_poly.type
_entity_poly.pdbx_seq_one_letter_code
_entity_poly.pdbx_strand_id
1 'polypeptide(L)'
;MSALTGTNSLVSSKSFHTQNTLAASSKSFLVSNVKSIRSVQPISAVHSPEPSKNPIVSDKSSKTTLSSTAAAAASSSSVAAAPAVTKQVSTKWNIESWKTKKALQLPEYPDKEELQSVLETLDAFPPLVFAGEARHLEEKLGEAAMGNAFLLQGGDCAESFKEFNANNIRDTFRILLQMGAVLMFGGQMPVIKVGRMAGQFAKPRSDGFEEKDGVKLPSYRGDNVNGDAFDLKSRTPDPQRLIRAYCQSAATLNLLRAFATGGYAAMQRVTQWNLDFTEESEQGDRYRELANRVDEALGFMSAAGLTVDHPIMTTTDFWTSHECLLLPYEQSLTRKDSTSGLYYDCSAHFIWVGERTRQLDGAHVEFLRGVANPIGIKVSDKMNPTELVKLIEILNPQNKPGRITIIARMGAENMRVKLPHLIRAVRGAGHIVTWVSDPMHGNTIKAPCGLKTRPFDAIRAEVKAFFDVHEQEGSNPGGIHLEMTGQNVTECIGGSRTVTFDDLSSRYHTHCDPRLNASQSLELAFIIAERLRRRRISSNQIVPSPF
;
A
#
# COMPACT_ATOMS: atom_id res chain seq x y z
N MET A 1 35.17 54.41 32.09
CA MET A 1 34.10 55.15 32.79
C MET A 1 32.83 55.05 31.95
N SER A 2 31.73 54.75 32.62
CA SER A 2 30.33 54.90 32.20
C SER A 2 29.72 53.82 31.30
N ALA A 3 28.64 53.27 31.85
CA ALA A 3 27.78 52.22 31.36
C ALA A 3 26.35 52.77 31.19
N LEU A 4 25.57 52.05 30.36
CA LEU A 4 24.16 51.68 30.52
C LEU A 4 23.01 52.71 30.47
N THR A 5 21.93 52.17 29.86
CA THR A 5 20.47 52.34 30.10
C THR A 5 19.68 53.47 29.43
N GLY A 6 18.88 53.08 28.42
CA GLY A 6 17.42 52.89 28.54
C GLY A 6 16.49 54.11 28.47
N THR A 7 15.55 54.12 27.52
CA THR A 7 14.34 54.97 27.56
C THR A 7 13.10 54.28 26.98
N ASN A 8 12.01 54.40 27.76
CA ASN A 8 10.60 54.14 27.43
C ASN A 8 10.02 55.23 26.51
N SER A 9 8.95 54.93 25.74
CA SER A 9 7.64 55.62 25.86
C SER A 9 6.61 55.26 24.77
N LEU A 10 5.42 54.84 25.24
CA LEU A 10 4.05 55.27 24.91
C LEU A 10 3.63 55.52 23.44
N VAL A 11 2.68 54.70 22.98
CA VAL A 11 1.85 54.92 21.78
C VAL A 11 0.42 55.25 22.22
N SER A 12 -0.16 56.33 21.67
CA SER A 12 -1.60 56.61 21.71
C SER A 12 -2.11 57.11 20.36
N SER A 13 -3.14 56.39 19.88
CA SER A 13 -4.30 56.74 19.07
C SER A 13 -4.21 57.71 17.89
N LYS A 14 -4.68 57.24 16.73
CA LYS A 14 -5.84 57.85 16.01
C LYS A 14 -6.38 56.91 14.93
N SER A 15 -7.69 56.68 15.01
CA SER A 15 -8.55 55.93 14.09
C SER A 15 -9.02 56.81 12.92
N PHE A 16 -9.13 56.24 11.72
CA PHE A 16 -10.01 56.76 10.66
C PHE A 16 -10.88 55.64 10.11
N HIS A 17 -12.19 55.83 10.21
CA HIS A 17 -13.22 55.05 9.53
C HIS A 17 -13.44 55.61 8.12
N THR A 18 -13.70 54.71 7.17
CA THR A 18 -14.49 55.05 5.98
C THR A 18 -15.31 53.84 5.57
N GLN A 19 -16.62 54.08 5.46
CA GLN A 19 -17.64 53.13 5.05
C GLN A 19 -17.48 52.75 3.58
N ASN A 20 -17.84 51.52 3.22
CA ASN A 20 -18.37 51.26 1.88
C ASN A 20 -19.45 50.19 1.90
N THR A 21 -20.49 50.51 1.15
CA THR A 21 -21.83 49.93 1.06
C THR A 21 -21.87 48.60 0.30
N LEU A 22 -22.73 47.69 0.77
CA LEU A 22 -23.07 46.42 0.12
C LEU A 22 -24.09 46.66 -1.00
N ALA A 23 -23.72 46.32 -2.24
CA ALA A 23 -24.66 46.15 -3.34
C ALA A 23 -24.70 44.67 -3.74
N ALA A 24 -25.88 44.07 -3.59
CA ALA A 24 -26.17 42.71 -4.01
C ALA A 24 -26.32 42.64 -5.54
N SER A 25 -25.55 41.75 -6.17
CA SER A 25 -25.71 41.35 -7.57
C SER A 25 -25.82 39.83 -7.63
N SER A 26 -27.04 39.33 -7.74
CA SER A 26 -27.38 37.97 -8.10
C SER A 26 -26.89 37.67 -9.53
N LYS A 27 -25.91 36.77 -9.66
CA LYS A 27 -25.59 36.10 -10.93
C LYS A 27 -25.75 34.60 -10.75
N SER A 28 -26.69 34.04 -11.51
CA SER A 28 -26.97 32.63 -11.66
C SER A 28 -25.77 31.92 -12.29
N PHE A 29 -25.24 30.91 -11.61
CA PHE A 29 -24.29 29.97 -12.20
C PHE A 29 -25.09 28.87 -12.93
N LEU A 30 -25.15 28.96 -14.26
CA LEU A 30 -25.50 27.83 -15.11
C LEU A 30 -24.27 26.90 -15.16
N VAL A 31 -24.33 25.82 -14.39
CA VAL A 31 -23.37 24.71 -14.48
C VAL A 31 -23.75 23.87 -15.70
N SER A 32 -22.95 23.96 -16.77
CA SER A 32 -23.03 23.04 -17.89
C SER A 32 -22.43 21.68 -17.47
N ASN A 33 -23.31 20.75 -17.11
CA ASN A 33 -22.97 19.34 -16.94
C ASN A 33 -22.57 18.72 -18.29
N VAL A 34 -21.27 18.60 -18.56
CA VAL A 34 -20.77 17.69 -19.60
C VAL A 34 -20.36 16.39 -18.92
N LYS A 35 -21.33 15.48 -18.76
CA LYS A 35 -21.05 14.07 -18.44
C LYS A 35 -20.52 13.39 -19.71
N SER A 36 -19.22 13.18 -19.78
CA SER A 36 -18.63 12.22 -20.72
C SER A 36 -18.96 10.80 -20.21
N ILE A 37 -20.08 10.25 -20.68
CA ILE A 37 -20.41 8.83 -20.49
C ILE A 37 -19.64 8.06 -21.56
N ARG A 38 -18.46 7.54 -21.23
CA ARG A 38 -17.89 6.42 -22.00
C ARG A 38 -18.64 5.17 -21.59
N SER A 39 -19.35 4.57 -22.54
CA SER A 39 -20.05 3.31 -22.36
C SER A 39 -19.04 2.20 -22.03
N VAL A 40 -19.24 1.56 -20.88
CA VAL A 40 -18.56 0.30 -20.55
C VAL A 40 -19.21 -0.78 -21.41
N GLN A 41 -18.52 -1.24 -22.45
CA GLN A 41 -18.95 -2.44 -23.16
C GLN A 41 -18.50 -3.68 -22.38
N PRO A 42 -19.40 -4.64 -22.11
CA PRO A 42 -19.00 -5.94 -21.59
C PRO A 42 -18.23 -6.70 -22.68
N ILE A 43 -17.05 -7.21 -22.34
CA ILE A 43 -16.28 -8.11 -23.19
C ILE A 43 -17.13 -9.37 -23.40
N SER A 44 -17.65 -9.55 -24.61
CA SER A 44 -18.28 -10.80 -25.05
C SER A 44 -17.20 -11.75 -25.52
N ALA A 45 -17.15 -12.95 -24.94
CA ALA A 45 -16.22 -13.99 -25.37
C ALA A 45 -16.50 -14.38 -26.84
N VAL A 46 -15.47 -14.31 -27.69
CA VAL A 46 -15.53 -14.75 -29.09
C VAL A 46 -14.58 -15.93 -29.30
N HIS A 47 -15.19 -17.05 -29.72
CA HIS A 47 -14.65 -18.25 -30.36
C HIS A 47 -13.63 -19.14 -29.62
N SER A 48 -14.15 -20.25 -29.07
CA SER A 48 -13.44 -21.54 -29.03
C SER A 48 -13.64 -22.28 -30.36
N PRO A 49 -12.60 -22.87 -30.98
CA PRO A 49 -12.77 -23.73 -32.15
C PRO A 49 -13.23 -25.13 -31.73
N GLU A 50 -14.31 -25.62 -32.35
CA GLU A 50 -14.76 -27.02 -32.28
C GLU A 50 -13.77 -27.96 -33.00
N PRO A 51 -13.62 -29.22 -32.55
CA PRO A 51 -13.16 -30.30 -33.41
C PRO A 51 -14.31 -31.26 -33.80
N SER A 52 -14.61 -31.24 -35.10
CA SER A 52 -14.93 -32.34 -36.03
C SER A 52 -15.77 -33.55 -35.56
N LYS A 53 -16.90 -33.75 -36.27
CA LYS A 53 -17.73 -34.96 -36.34
C LYS A 53 -17.07 -36.11 -37.13
N ASN A 54 -17.31 -37.35 -36.70
CA ASN A 54 -17.87 -38.52 -37.44
C ASN A 54 -17.37 -39.87 -36.84
N PRO A 55 -18.03 -41.02 -37.09
CA PRO A 55 -19.47 -41.28 -37.10
C PRO A 55 -19.89 -42.57 -36.34
N ILE A 56 -21.21 -42.69 -36.23
CA ILE A 56 -22.10 -43.80 -35.87
C ILE A 56 -21.57 -45.23 -36.10
N VAL A 57 -21.74 -46.10 -35.08
CA VAL A 57 -22.17 -47.51 -35.27
C VAL A 57 -23.24 -47.84 -34.22
N SER A 58 -24.35 -48.36 -34.72
CA SER A 58 -25.54 -48.87 -34.04
C SER A 58 -25.28 -50.17 -33.28
N ASP A 59 -25.97 -50.39 -32.15
CA ASP A 59 -26.77 -51.62 -32.05
C ASP A 59 -27.96 -51.53 -31.10
N LYS A 60 -29.01 -52.25 -31.52
CA LYS A 60 -30.31 -52.51 -30.87
C LYS A 60 -30.07 -53.34 -29.60
N SER A 61 -30.93 -53.59 -28.62
CA SER A 61 -32.38 -53.64 -28.35
C SER A 61 -32.47 -53.74 -26.79
N SER A 62 -33.53 -53.56 -26.03
CA SER A 62 -34.93 -53.98 -26.13
C SER A 62 -35.62 -53.46 -24.86
N LYS A 63 -36.86 -52.97 -25.01
CA LYS A 63 -37.81 -52.72 -23.92
C LYS A 63 -38.25 -54.05 -23.28
N THR A 64 -38.45 -54.09 -21.96
CA THR A 64 -39.69 -54.67 -21.41
C THR A 64 -40.02 -54.07 -20.04
N THR A 65 -41.33 -53.91 -19.87
CA THR A 65 -42.10 -53.26 -18.82
C THR A 65 -42.60 -54.32 -17.83
N LEU A 66 -42.77 -53.99 -16.54
CA LEU A 66 -44.02 -54.14 -15.75
C LEU A 66 -43.80 -54.31 -14.24
N SER A 67 -44.77 -53.74 -13.54
CA SER A 67 -45.07 -53.70 -12.10
C SER A 67 -45.41 -55.06 -11.48
N SER A 68 -45.20 -55.24 -10.17
CA SER A 68 -46.22 -55.03 -9.11
C SER A 68 -45.93 -55.80 -7.79
N THR A 69 -46.24 -55.14 -6.67
CA THR A 69 -46.80 -55.65 -5.38
C THR A 69 -45.99 -56.56 -4.42
N ALA A 70 -45.61 -55.94 -3.29
CA ALA A 70 -45.84 -56.29 -1.86
C ALA A 70 -45.51 -57.69 -1.29
N ALA A 71 -44.58 -57.76 -0.31
CA ALA A 71 -44.89 -57.90 1.13
C ALA A 71 -43.63 -58.20 2.01
N ALA A 72 -43.55 -57.45 3.11
CA ALA A 72 -42.81 -57.57 4.37
C ALA A 72 -41.76 -58.69 4.63
N ALA A 73 -40.54 -58.26 5.03
CA ALA A 73 -39.81 -58.81 6.18
C ALA A 73 -38.82 -57.76 6.73
N ALA A 74 -38.87 -57.57 8.05
CA ALA A 74 -38.13 -56.56 8.79
C ALA A 74 -36.61 -56.84 8.85
N SER A 75 -35.80 -55.82 8.64
CA SER A 75 -34.45 -55.76 9.22
C SER A 75 -34.07 -54.30 9.52
N SER A 76 -33.64 -54.12 10.75
CA SER A 76 -33.17 -52.89 11.35
C SER A 76 -31.89 -52.38 10.69
N SER A 77 -31.90 -51.15 10.18
CA SER A 77 -30.68 -50.36 10.06
C SER A 77 -30.99 -48.87 10.31
N SER A 78 -30.28 -48.32 11.29
CA SER A 78 -30.32 -46.94 11.72
C SER A 78 -29.82 -46.02 10.61
N VAL A 79 -30.72 -45.20 10.06
CA VAL A 79 -30.36 -44.11 9.17
C VAL A 79 -29.72 -42.99 10.00
N ALA A 80 -28.40 -42.86 9.91
CA ALA A 80 -27.69 -41.69 10.38
C ALA A 80 -28.15 -40.48 9.55
N ALA A 81 -28.71 -39.48 10.22
CA ALA A 81 -29.10 -38.22 9.61
C ALA A 81 -27.87 -37.56 8.97
N ALA A 82 -28.00 -37.17 7.70
CA ALA A 82 -27.03 -36.34 7.01
C ALA A 82 -26.76 -35.06 7.83
N PRO A 83 -25.50 -34.61 7.98
CA PRO A 83 -25.23 -33.39 8.71
C PRO A 83 -25.88 -32.24 7.95
N ALA A 84 -26.80 -31.55 8.61
CA ALA A 84 -27.36 -30.30 8.13
C ALA A 84 -26.20 -29.36 7.81
N VAL A 85 -26.16 -28.87 6.57
CA VAL A 85 -25.30 -27.76 6.17
C VAL A 85 -25.70 -26.59 7.06
N THR A 86 -24.92 -26.35 8.11
CA THR A 86 -25.04 -25.17 8.94
C THR A 86 -24.73 -23.98 8.05
N LYS A 87 -25.79 -23.28 7.60
CA LYS A 87 -25.68 -21.89 7.16
C LYS A 87 -24.87 -21.18 8.25
N GLN A 88 -23.64 -20.79 7.94
CA GLN A 88 -22.89 -19.90 8.82
C GLN A 88 -23.76 -18.66 9.03
N VAL A 89 -24.26 -18.49 10.25
CA VAL A 89 -24.86 -17.24 10.68
C VAL A 89 -23.72 -16.24 10.62
N SER A 90 -23.70 -15.39 9.60
CA SER A 90 -22.73 -14.30 9.51
C SER A 90 -22.95 -13.40 10.71
N THR A 91 -22.09 -13.52 11.73
CA THR A 91 -22.11 -12.63 12.89
C THR A 91 -21.96 -11.20 12.38
N LYS A 92 -22.92 -10.34 12.73
CA LYS A 92 -22.92 -8.93 12.34
C LYS A 92 -21.59 -8.32 12.80
N TRP A 93 -20.85 -7.71 11.88
CA TRP A 93 -19.59 -7.07 12.21
C TRP A 93 -19.81 -5.94 13.20
N ASN A 94 -18.91 -5.84 14.17
CA ASN A 94 -18.71 -4.68 15.01
C ASN A 94 -17.21 -4.50 15.25
N ILE A 95 -16.81 -3.34 15.77
CA ILE A 95 -15.40 -2.98 15.94
C ILE A 95 -14.60 -3.98 16.81
N GLU A 96 -15.27 -4.73 17.70
CA GLU A 96 -14.66 -5.69 18.61
C GLU A 96 -14.77 -7.14 18.12
N SER A 97 -15.45 -7.39 17.00
CA SER A 97 -15.72 -8.74 16.48
C SER A 97 -14.45 -9.57 16.28
N TRP A 98 -13.33 -8.93 15.96
CA TRP A 98 -12.02 -9.57 15.83
C TRP A 98 -11.54 -10.24 17.12
N LYS A 99 -11.95 -9.76 18.31
CA LYS A 99 -11.58 -10.34 19.61
C LYS A 99 -12.13 -11.76 19.79
N THR A 100 -13.15 -12.13 19.02
CA THR A 100 -13.72 -13.50 19.01
C THR A 100 -12.94 -14.47 18.11
N LYS A 101 -11.96 -13.96 17.37
CA LYS A 101 -11.13 -14.73 16.43
C LYS A 101 -9.72 -14.90 16.99
N LYS A 102 -8.98 -15.86 16.45
CA LYS A 102 -7.58 -16.06 16.80
C LYS A 102 -6.74 -14.92 16.20
N ALA A 103 -6.12 -14.12 17.06
CA ALA A 103 -5.13 -13.12 16.67
C ALA A 103 -3.72 -13.71 16.75
N LEU A 104 -2.91 -13.46 15.73
CA LEU A 104 -1.49 -13.82 15.71
C LEU A 104 -0.63 -12.55 15.88
N GLN A 105 0.63 -12.73 16.30
CA GLN A 105 1.65 -11.67 16.36
C GLN A 105 1.41 -10.53 17.36
N LEU A 106 0.29 -10.53 18.10
CA LEU A 106 0.06 -9.56 19.17
C LEU A 106 1.06 -9.77 20.32
N PRO A 107 1.56 -8.68 20.94
CA PRO A 107 2.37 -8.79 22.14
C PRO A 107 1.53 -9.16 23.36
N GLU A 108 2.21 -9.71 24.37
CA GLU A 108 1.65 -9.91 25.70
C GLU A 108 2.13 -8.76 26.60
N TYR A 109 1.25 -7.81 26.90
CA TYR A 109 1.53 -6.73 27.84
C TYR A 109 1.45 -7.24 29.28
N PRO A 110 2.41 -6.90 30.15
CA PRO A 110 2.45 -7.38 31.53
C PRO A 110 1.30 -6.80 32.38
N ASP A 111 0.93 -5.55 32.13
CA ASP A 111 -0.17 -4.86 32.80
C ASP A 111 -1.34 -4.63 31.82
N LYS A 112 -2.47 -5.28 32.10
CA LYS A 112 -3.69 -5.17 31.28
C LYS A 112 -4.51 -3.94 31.62
N GLU A 113 -4.44 -3.44 32.85
CA GLU A 113 -5.15 -2.24 33.28
C GLU A 113 -4.48 -1.01 32.67
N GLU A 114 -3.15 -0.97 32.67
CA GLU A 114 -2.39 0.08 31.98
C GLU A 114 -2.68 0.06 30.47
N LEU A 115 -2.67 -1.12 29.84
CA LEU A 115 -3.03 -1.24 28.43
C LEU A 115 -4.43 -0.66 28.15
N GLN A 116 -5.43 -1.04 28.95
CA GLN A 116 -6.79 -0.54 28.78
C GLN A 116 -6.88 0.98 28.94
N SER A 117 -6.19 1.56 29.94
CA SER A 117 -6.13 3.01 30.14
C SER A 117 -5.48 3.75 28.94
N VAL A 118 -4.43 3.18 28.36
CA VAL A 118 -3.80 3.72 27.14
C VAL A 118 -4.74 3.66 25.94
N LEU A 119 -5.46 2.54 25.77
CA LEU A 119 -6.42 2.39 24.66
C LEU A 119 -7.57 3.39 24.77
N GLU A 120 -8.12 3.60 25.97
CA GLU A 120 -9.14 4.63 26.23
C GLU A 120 -8.64 6.04 25.91
N THR A 121 -7.35 6.31 26.17
CA THR A 121 -6.71 7.58 25.81
C THR A 121 -6.66 7.75 24.29
N LEU A 122 -6.27 6.71 23.55
CA LEU A 122 -6.22 6.72 22.08
C LEU A 122 -7.61 6.84 21.44
N ASP A 123 -8.63 6.20 22.01
CA ASP A 123 -10.03 6.29 21.57
C ASP A 123 -10.51 7.76 21.55
N ALA A 124 -10.08 8.54 22.54
CA ALA A 124 -10.44 9.95 22.69
C ALA A 124 -9.64 10.91 21.78
N PHE A 125 -8.51 10.48 21.23
CA PHE A 125 -7.67 11.33 20.39
C PHE A 125 -8.30 11.61 19.01
N PRO A 126 -7.92 12.72 18.34
CA PRO A 126 -8.30 12.95 16.94
C PRO A 126 -7.88 11.80 16.01
N PRO A 127 -8.63 11.55 14.92
CA PRO A 127 -8.17 10.62 13.89
C PRO A 127 -6.94 11.19 13.16
N LEU A 128 -6.06 10.32 12.63
CA LEU A 128 -4.92 10.77 11.80
C LEU A 128 -5.39 11.16 10.39
N VAL A 129 -6.37 10.43 9.84
CA VAL A 129 -6.89 10.65 8.48
C VAL A 129 -8.40 10.82 8.47
N PHE A 130 -8.92 11.53 7.47
CA PHE A 130 -10.35 11.66 7.25
C PHE A 130 -10.88 10.59 6.29
N ALA A 131 -12.09 10.07 6.56
CA ALA A 131 -12.70 9.00 5.76
C ALA A 131 -12.85 9.34 4.27
N GLY A 132 -13.11 10.62 3.94
CA GLY A 132 -13.16 11.08 2.55
C GLY A 132 -11.83 10.91 1.80
N GLU A 133 -10.69 11.04 2.48
CA GLU A 133 -9.37 10.86 1.87
C GLU A 133 -9.10 9.40 1.53
N ALA A 134 -9.53 8.48 2.40
CA ALA A 134 -9.45 7.04 2.14
C ALA A 134 -10.34 6.61 0.96
N ARG A 135 -11.56 7.18 0.85
CA ARG A 135 -12.43 6.97 -0.32
C ARG A 135 -11.79 7.48 -1.60
N HIS A 136 -11.16 8.65 -1.55
CA HIS A 136 -10.48 9.19 -2.72
C HIS A 136 -9.30 8.31 -3.15
N LEU A 137 -8.53 7.77 -2.20
CA LEU A 137 -7.48 6.80 -2.50
C LEU A 137 -8.04 5.52 -3.14
N GLU A 138 -9.17 5.00 -2.66
CA GLU A 138 -9.82 3.82 -3.22
C GLU A 138 -10.21 4.03 -4.70
N GLU A 139 -10.75 5.20 -5.04
CA GLU A 139 -11.05 5.57 -6.44
C GLU A 139 -9.78 5.54 -7.31
N LYS A 140 -8.69 6.14 -6.83
CA LYS A 140 -7.40 6.14 -7.55
C LYS A 140 -6.85 4.72 -7.70
N LEU A 141 -6.93 3.89 -6.66
CA LEU A 141 -6.52 2.48 -6.74
C LEU A 141 -7.37 1.68 -7.72
N GLY A 142 -8.65 2.07 -7.89
CA GLY A 142 -9.51 1.55 -8.95
C GLY A 142 -8.95 1.85 -10.35
N GLU A 143 -8.49 3.07 -10.59
CA GLU A 143 -7.81 3.41 -11.86
C GLU A 143 -6.54 2.57 -12.08
N ALA A 144 -5.79 2.25 -11.02
CA ALA A 144 -4.63 1.37 -11.12
C ALA A 144 -5.01 -0.08 -11.44
N ALA A 145 -6.11 -0.60 -10.87
CA ALA A 145 -6.63 -1.92 -11.22
C ALA A 145 -7.02 -2.00 -12.71
N MET A 146 -7.54 -0.90 -13.25
CA MET A 146 -7.95 -0.78 -14.65
C MET A 146 -6.79 -0.45 -15.61
N GLY A 147 -5.57 -0.22 -15.11
CA GLY A 147 -4.39 0.10 -15.92
C GLY A 147 -4.29 1.56 -16.35
N ASN A 148 -5.09 2.44 -15.76
CA ASN A 148 -5.11 3.89 -16.02
C ASN A 148 -4.22 4.69 -15.08
N ALA A 149 -3.75 4.08 -13.99
CA ALA A 149 -2.82 4.68 -13.03
C ALA A 149 -1.79 3.64 -12.55
N PHE A 150 -0.74 4.08 -11.88
CA PHE A 150 0.27 3.22 -11.28
C PHE A 150 0.48 3.59 -9.80
N LEU A 151 0.43 2.60 -8.91
CA LEU A 151 0.71 2.80 -7.49
C LEU A 151 2.21 2.77 -7.22
N LEU A 152 2.73 3.82 -6.60
CA LEU A 152 4.03 3.87 -5.95
C LEU A 152 3.81 3.91 -4.43
N GLN A 153 3.98 2.76 -3.79
CA GLN A 153 3.98 2.64 -2.34
C GLN A 153 5.40 2.47 -1.82
N GLY A 154 5.86 3.28 -0.86
CA GLY A 154 7.22 3.18 -0.36
C GLY A 154 7.50 3.95 0.92
N GLY A 155 8.54 3.54 1.65
CA GLY A 155 9.02 4.18 2.87
C GLY A 155 9.77 3.19 3.74
N ASP A 156 9.81 3.42 5.04
CA ASP A 156 10.58 2.59 5.96
C ASP A 156 10.04 1.16 6.09
N CYS A 157 10.94 0.22 6.43
CA CYS A 157 10.54 -1.13 6.84
C CYS A 157 9.75 -1.05 8.17
N ALA A 158 10.35 -0.38 9.15
CA ALA A 158 9.71 0.04 10.39
C ALA A 158 10.22 1.43 10.77
N GLU A 159 9.30 2.36 11.04
CA GLU A 159 9.62 3.66 11.61
C GLU A 159 10.18 3.49 13.03
N SER A 160 11.14 4.33 13.41
CA SER A 160 11.71 4.34 14.76
C SER A 160 11.48 5.67 15.45
N PHE A 161 11.30 5.61 16.77
CA PHE A 161 11.27 6.75 17.65
C PHE A 161 12.63 7.45 17.79
N LYS A 162 13.73 6.78 17.45
CA LYS A 162 15.08 7.36 17.43
C LYS A 162 15.35 8.15 16.16
N GLU A 163 14.76 7.73 15.04
CA GLU A 163 14.93 8.37 13.73
C GLU A 163 13.86 9.45 13.45
N PHE A 164 13.15 9.90 14.49
CA PHE A 164 12.12 10.93 14.39
C PHE A 164 12.73 12.32 14.21
N ASN A 165 12.99 12.70 12.96
CA ASN A 165 13.43 14.04 12.61
C ASN A 165 12.82 14.50 11.27
N ALA A 166 12.72 15.82 11.10
CA ALA A 166 12.10 16.42 9.91
C ALA A 166 12.88 16.14 8.61
N ASN A 167 14.20 15.99 8.69
CA ASN A 167 15.05 15.72 7.52
C ASN A 167 14.79 14.31 6.96
N ASN A 168 14.70 13.28 7.80
CA ASN A 168 14.40 11.90 7.41
C ASN A 168 13.03 11.80 6.74
N ILE A 169 12.03 12.48 7.31
CA ILE A 169 10.67 12.55 6.74
C ILE A 169 10.71 13.24 5.39
N ARG A 170 11.36 14.42 5.30
CA ARG A 170 11.52 15.19 4.07
C ARG A 170 12.24 14.38 3.00
N ASP A 171 13.35 13.72 3.33
CA ASP A 171 14.20 13.05 2.36
C ASP A 171 13.51 11.79 1.83
N THR A 172 12.76 11.06 2.67
CA THR A 172 11.90 9.95 2.24
C THR A 172 10.75 10.42 1.36
N PHE A 173 10.10 11.54 1.72
CA PHE A 173 9.08 12.16 0.88
C PHE A 173 9.65 12.60 -0.48
N ARG A 174 10.84 13.23 -0.47
CA ARG A 174 11.55 13.69 -1.67
C ARG A 174 11.83 12.54 -2.63
N ILE A 175 12.36 11.40 -2.16
CA ILE A 175 12.62 10.27 -3.05
C ILE A 175 11.33 9.68 -3.64
N LEU A 176 10.22 9.67 -2.89
CA LEU A 176 8.90 9.29 -3.43
C LEU A 176 8.43 10.26 -4.53
N LEU A 177 8.69 11.57 -4.38
CA LEU A 177 8.40 12.55 -5.44
C LEU A 177 9.29 12.34 -6.67
N GLN A 178 10.60 12.14 -6.49
CA GLN A 178 11.52 11.91 -7.60
C GLN A 178 11.14 10.65 -8.39
N MET A 179 10.92 9.52 -7.70
CA MET A 179 10.43 8.29 -8.32
C MET A 179 9.08 8.52 -9.02
N GLY A 180 8.16 9.25 -8.37
CA GLY A 180 6.88 9.61 -8.94
C GLY A 180 7.02 10.39 -10.26
N ALA A 181 7.93 11.37 -10.33
CA ALA A 181 8.19 12.13 -11.55
C ALA A 181 8.77 11.25 -12.68
N VAL A 182 9.73 10.37 -12.36
CA VAL A 182 10.29 9.39 -13.30
C VAL A 182 9.20 8.51 -13.90
N LEU A 183 8.34 7.95 -13.04
CA LEU A 183 7.25 7.07 -13.45
C LEU A 183 6.19 7.81 -14.26
N MET A 184 5.78 9.01 -13.84
CA MET A 184 4.78 9.82 -14.55
C MET A 184 5.29 10.22 -15.94
N PHE A 185 6.51 10.73 -16.04
CA PHE A 185 7.06 11.18 -17.30
C PHE A 185 7.38 10.01 -18.24
N GLY A 186 8.04 8.96 -17.74
CA GLY A 186 8.43 7.82 -18.57
C GLY A 186 7.23 6.94 -18.97
N GLY A 187 6.32 6.67 -18.02
CA GLY A 187 5.12 5.88 -18.27
C GLY A 187 4.00 6.66 -18.99
N GLN A 188 3.98 8.00 -18.88
CA GLN A 188 2.88 8.88 -19.32
C GLN A 188 1.53 8.46 -18.72
N MET A 189 1.51 8.21 -17.42
CA MET A 189 0.29 7.87 -16.68
C MET A 189 0.31 8.44 -15.25
N PRO A 190 -0.86 8.68 -14.62
CA PRO A 190 -0.95 9.09 -13.23
C PRO A 190 -0.24 8.12 -12.28
N VAL A 191 0.47 8.66 -11.28
CA VAL A 191 1.14 7.88 -10.23
C VAL A 191 0.58 8.23 -8.85
N ILE A 192 0.01 7.23 -8.20
CA ILE A 192 -0.59 7.29 -6.86
C ILE A 192 0.54 7.10 -5.84
N LYS A 193 0.75 8.07 -4.96
CA LYS A 193 1.90 8.09 -4.03
C LYS A 193 1.44 7.76 -2.62
N VAL A 194 1.84 6.59 -2.10
CA VAL A 194 1.46 6.12 -0.77
C VAL A 194 2.70 5.87 0.08
N GLY A 195 2.90 6.66 1.13
CA GLY A 195 3.99 6.48 2.07
C GLY A 195 3.76 5.30 3.01
N ARG A 196 4.81 4.50 3.26
CA ARG A 196 4.92 3.66 4.46
C ARG A 196 5.45 4.53 5.60
N MET A 197 4.61 5.45 6.05
CA MET A 197 4.98 6.56 6.95
C MET A 197 3.80 6.92 7.85
N ALA A 198 4.09 7.50 9.00
CA ALA A 198 3.12 7.92 10.00
C ALA A 198 2.27 6.79 10.60
N GLY A 199 2.85 5.61 10.82
CA GLY A 199 2.17 4.50 11.49
C GLY A 199 2.86 3.15 11.37
N GLN A 200 3.91 3.03 10.56
CA GLN A 200 4.59 1.77 10.25
C GLN A 200 5.59 1.38 11.33
N PHE A 201 5.16 1.28 12.59
CA PHE A 201 6.03 0.94 13.72
C PHE A 201 6.10 -0.56 13.98
N ALA A 202 4.95 -1.24 13.94
CA ALA A 202 4.86 -2.64 14.36
C ALA A 202 5.43 -3.59 13.30
N LYS A 203 6.07 -4.67 13.76
CA LYS A 203 6.67 -5.68 12.89
C LYS A 203 6.34 -7.10 13.33
N PRO A 204 5.87 -7.98 12.43
CA PRO A 204 5.68 -9.38 12.75
C PRO A 204 7.03 -10.10 12.83
N ARG A 205 7.12 -11.11 13.70
CA ARG A 205 8.36 -11.88 13.93
C ARG A 205 8.16 -13.35 13.64
N SER A 206 9.16 -13.98 13.01
CA SER A 206 9.17 -15.43 12.78
C SER A 206 9.23 -16.21 14.10
N ASP A 207 9.97 -15.68 15.08
CA ASP A 207 10.08 -16.23 16.44
C ASP A 207 9.70 -15.14 17.46
N GLY A 208 8.95 -15.53 18.49
CA GLY A 208 8.58 -14.66 19.60
C GLY A 208 9.76 -14.28 20.49
N PHE A 209 10.86 -15.04 20.45
CA PHE A 209 12.07 -14.80 21.24
C PHE A 209 13.30 -14.63 20.36
N GLU A 210 14.30 -13.92 20.88
CA GLU A 210 15.63 -13.74 20.32
C GLU A 210 16.64 -14.17 21.38
N GLU A 211 17.62 -14.98 20.96
CA GLU A 211 18.68 -15.50 21.84
C GLU A 211 20.03 -14.98 21.38
N LYS A 212 20.80 -14.40 22.30
CA LYS A 212 22.20 -13.96 22.10
C LYS A 212 23.02 -14.34 23.32
N ASP A 213 24.18 -14.93 23.08
CA ASP A 213 25.16 -15.28 24.12
C ASP A 213 24.52 -16.05 25.30
N GLY A 214 23.57 -16.95 25.00
CA GLY A 214 22.86 -17.77 25.99
C GLY A 214 21.72 -17.06 26.74
N VAL A 215 21.45 -15.78 26.47
CA VAL A 215 20.33 -15.03 27.05
C VAL A 215 19.17 -15.00 26.06
N LYS A 216 17.99 -15.42 26.51
CA LYS A 216 16.75 -15.45 25.71
C LYS A 216 15.79 -14.35 26.14
N LEU A 217 15.46 -13.43 25.24
CA LEU A 217 14.54 -12.30 25.49
C LEU A 217 13.42 -12.25 24.45
N PRO A 218 12.30 -11.56 24.72
CA PRO A 218 11.29 -11.29 23.70
C PRO A 218 11.92 -10.61 22.47
N SER A 219 11.49 -11.04 21.28
CA SER A 219 11.89 -10.40 20.03
C SER A 219 11.44 -8.94 20.00
N TYR A 220 12.27 -8.06 19.43
CA TYR A 220 11.87 -6.70 19.08
C TYR A 220 10.71 -6.74 18.07
N ARG A 221 9.59 -6.09 18.37
CA ARG A 221 8.34 -6.12 17.58
C ARG A 221 7.98 -4.77 16.98
N GLY A 222 8.91 -3.81 17.00
CA GLY A 222 8.67 -2.45 16.58
C GLY A 222 8.50 -1.50 17.76
N ASP A 223 8.79 -0.22 17.52
CA ASP A 223 8.90 0.78 18.59
C ASP A 223 7.59 1.06 19.31
N ASN A 224 6.45 0.79 18.67
CA ASN A 224 5.12 0.88 19.30
C ASN A 224 4.78 -0.31 20.22
N VAL A 225 5.67 -1.31 20.32
CA VAL A 225 5.53 -2.46 21.23
C VAL A 225 6.64 -2.46 22.28
N ASN A 226 7.90 -2.51 21.86
CA ASN A 226 9.08 -2.61 22.74
C ASN A 226 10.31 -1.95 22.11
N GLY A 227 11.43 -1.89 22.83
CA GLY A 227 12.71 -1.32 22.37
C GLY A 227 13.61 -2.33 21.65
N ASP A 228 14.49 -1.82 20.81
CA ASP A 228 15.45 -2.57 20.00
C ASP A 228 16.61 -3.16 20.83
N ALA A 229 17.05 -2.43 21.87
CA ALA A 229 18.14 -2.83 22.75
C ALA A 229 17.90 -4.23 23.36
N PHE A 230 18.96 -5.04 23.42
CA PHE A 230 18.90 -6.43 23.86
C PHE A 230 19.05 -6.53 25.38
N ASP A 231 18.05 -6.00 26.09
CA ASP A 231 17.94 -6.08 27.55
C ASP A 231 16.47 -6.29 27.96
N LEU A 232 16.24 -6.87 29.14
CA LEU A 232 14.89 -7.24 29.59
C LEU A 232 13.94 -6.03 29.68
N LYS A 233 14.44 -4.88 30.14
CA LYS A 233 13.63 -3.67 30.28
C LYS A 233 13.17 -3.17 28.92
N SER A 234 14.09 -3.08 27.95
CA SER A 234 13.78 -2.67 26.59
C SER A 234 12.87 -3.66 25.87
N ARG A 235 13.05 -4.97 26.08
CA ARG A 235 12.27 -6.01 25.37
C ARG A 235 10.88 -6.28 25.94
N THR A 236 10.60 -5.87 27.18
CA THR A 236 9.25 -5.95 27.76
C THR A 236 8.29 -5.02 27.01
N PRO A 237 7.13 -5.52 26.52
CA PRO A 237 6.11 -4.68 25.90
C PRO A 237 5.59 -3.59 26.84
N ASP A 238 5.53 -2.35 26.36
CA ASP A 238 5.15 -1.16 27.13
C ASP A 238 3.96 -0.46 26.44
N PRO A 239 2.76 -0.42 27.06
CA PRO A 239 1.58 0.20 26.46
C PRO A 239 1.76 1.68 26.13
N GLN A 240 2.56 2.44 26.88
CA GLN A 240 2.74 3.88 26.65
C GLN A 240 3.37 4.19 25.28
N ARG A 241 4.04 3.19 24.68
CA ARG A 241 4.57 3.29 23.33
C ARG A 241 3.49 3.47 22.26
N LEU A 242 2.24 3.07 22.53
CA LEU A 242 1.12 3.28 21.62
C LEU A 242 0.75 4.77 21.51
N ILE A 243 0.71 5.47 22.65
CA ILE A 243 0.51 6.92 22.68
C ILE A 243 1.65 7.63 21.97
N ARG A 244 2.90 7.21 22.24
CA ARG A 244 4.07 7.77 21.58
C ARG A 244 4.03 7.57 20.06
N ALA A 245 3.64 6.38 19.61
CA ALA A 245 3.46 6.07 18.19
C ALA A 245 2.42 6.98 17.55
N TYR A 246 1.25 7.15 18.18
CA TYR A 246 0.22 8.10 17.72
C TYR A 246 0.77 9.53 17.60
N CYS A 247 1.45 10.04 18.62
CA CYS A 247 2.00 11.40 18.59
C CYS A 247 3.02 11.60 17.47
N GLN A 248 3.90 10.62 17.26
CA GLN A 248 4.87 10.64 16.17
C GLN A 248 4.19 10.53 14.79
N SER A 249 3.17 9.69 14.65
CA SER A 249 2.35 9.61 13.44
C SER A 249 1.67 10.93 13.11
N ALA A 250 1.03 11.56 14.10
CA ALA A 250 0.35 12.84 13.93
C ALA A 250 1.32 13.95 13.48
N ALA A 251 2.49 14.05 14.13
CA ALA A 251 3.51 15.03 13.77
C ALA A 251 4.10 14.77 12.37
N THR A 252 4.36 13.51 12.03
CA THR A 252 4.88 13.09 10.72
C THR A 252 3.88 13.40 9.61
N LEU A 253 2.61 13.01 9.78
CA LEU A 253 1.56 13.27 8.81
C LEU A 253 1.30 14.77 8.63
N ASN A 254 1.31 15.56 9.70
CA ASN A 254 1.19 17.01 9.62
C ASN A 254 2.30 17.61 8.74
N LEU A 255 3.55 17.18 8.93
CA LEU A 255 4.67 17.64 8.11
C LEU A 255 4.54 17.18 6.65
N LEU A 256 4.12 15.93 6.40
CA LEU A 256 3.87 15.41 5.05
C LEU A 256 2.78 16.21 4.33
N ARG A 257 1.68 16.56 5.01
CA ARG A 257 0.62 17.42 4.46
C ARG A 257 1.16 18.80 4.09
N ALA A 258 2.00 19.38 4.94
CA ALA A 258 2.65 20.66 4.65
C ALA A 258 3.59 20.59 3.43
N PHE A 259 4.33 19.49 3.25
CA PHE A 259 5.16 19.32 2.05
C PHE A 259 4.32 19.07 0.78
N ALA A 260 3.25 18.28 0.89
CA ALA A 260 2.39 17.92 -0.23
C ALA A 260 1.61 19.11 -0.81
N THR A 261 1.20 20.07 0.03
CA THR A 261 0.38 21.23 -0.41
C THR A 261 1.08 22.58 -0.30
N GLY A 262 2.11 22.71 0.54
CA GLY A 262 2.84 23.97 0.80
C GLY A 262 3.93 24.30 -0.23
N GLY A 263 3.85 23.74 -1.44
CA GLY A 263 4.79 24.03 -2.54
C GLY A 263 6.11 23.25 -2.51
N TYR A 264 6.33 22.31 -1.57
CA TYR A 264 7.48 21.40 -1.66
C TYR A 264 7.34 20.40 -2.81
N ALA A 265 6.11 19.91 -3.02
CA ALA A 265 5.76 18.99 -4.09
C ALA A 265 5.45 19.65 -5.45
N ALA A 266 5.67 20.96 -5.59
CA ALA A 266 5.42 21.66 -6.85
C ALA A 266 6.31 21.11 -7.99
N MET A 267 5.73 20.85 -9.16
CA MET A 267 6.43 20.22 -10.30
C MET A 267 7.62 21.05 -10.80
N GLN A 268 7.57 22.37 -10.64
CA GLN A 268 8.67 23.29 -10.94
C GLN A 268 9.94 23.01 -10.12
N ARG A 269 9.81 22.30 -9.00
CA ARG A 269 10.91 21.97 -8.09
C ARG A 269 11.54 20.61 -8.40
N VAL A 270 11.16 19.96 -9.50
CA VAL A 270 11.70 18.64 -9.89
C VAL A 270 13.23 18.64 -9.93
N THR A 271 13.85 19.73 -10.40
CA THR A 271 15.32 19.90 -10.40
C THR A 271 15.89 20.04 -8.98
N GLN A 272 15.14 20.64 -8.05
CA GLN A 272 15.52 20.83 -6.64
C GLN A 272 15.29 19.59 -5.76
N TRP A 273 14.67 18.54 -6.31
CA TRP A 273 14.52 17.27 -5.60
C TRP A 273 15.75 16.38 -5.73
N ASN A 274 16.75 16.76 -6.55
CA ASN A 274 17.99 16.02 -6.63
C ASN A 274 18.65 15.99 -5.23
N LEU A 275 19.01 14.80 -4.77
CA LEU A 275 19.70 14.62 -3.49
C LEU A 275 21.19 14.80 -3.75
N ASP A 276 21.90 15.51 -2.88
CA ASP A 276 23.32 15.86 -3.09
C ASP A 276 24.19 14.61 -3.39
N PHE A 277 23.85 13.46 -2.79
CA PHE A 277 24.60 12.22 -3.00
C PHE A 277 24.26 11.46 -4.29
N THR A 278 23.24 11.89 -5.05
CA THR A 278 22.97 11.38 -6.40
C THR A 278 23.73 12.14 -7.47
N GLU A 279 24.31 13.30 -7.18
CA GLU A 279 24.98 14.17 -8.17
C GLU A 279 26.19 13.55 -8.86
N GLU A 280 26.87 12.58 -8.22
CA GLU A 280 28.03 11.86 -8.76
C GLU A 280 27.67 10.43 -9.21
N SER A 281 26.45 10.21 -9.71
CA SER A 281 26.00 8.89 -10.16
C SER A 281 25.32 8.94 -11.53
N GLU A 282 25.49 7.88 -12.33
CA GLU A 282 24.82 7.74 -13.63
C GLU A 282 23.29 7.93 -13.53
N GLN A 283 22.69 7.46 -12.43
CA GLN A 283 21.26 7.62 -12.19
C GLN A 283 20.87 9.06 -11.87
N GLY A 284 21.73 9.81 -11.19
CA GLY A 284 21.56 11.25 -10.99
C GLY A 284 21.66 12.04 -12.29
N ASP A 285 22.58 11.66 -13.19
CA ASP A 285 22.69 12.28 -14.52
C ASP A 285 21.43 12.02 -15.36
N ARG A 286 20.95 10.77 -15.39
CA ARG A 286 19.67 10.43 -16.05
C ARG A 286 18.48 11.17 -15.44
N TYR A 287 18.47 11.34 -14.12
CA TYR A 287 17.45 12.13 -13.43
C TYR A 287 17.51 13.61 -13.80
N ARG A 288 18.72 14.18 -13.92
CA ARG A 288 18.91 15.57 -14.36
C ARG A 288 18.42 15.78 -15.80
N GLU A 289 18.73 14.86 -16.70
CA GLU A 289 18.21 14.89 -18.07
C GLU A 289 16.67 14.82 -18.08
N LEU A 290 16.08 13.92 -17.30
CA LEU A 290 14.64 13.84 -17.13
C LEU A 290 14.05 15.15 -16.58
N ALA A 291 14.66 15.72 -15.54
CA ALA A 291 14.22 16.95 -14.92
C ALA A 291 14.23 18.12 -15.91
N ASN A 292 15.26 18.22 -16.76
CA ASN A 292 15.31 19.21 -17.85
C ASN A 292 14.18 19.00 -18.85
N ARG A 293 13.87 17.75 -19.23
CA ARG A 293 12.75 17.45 -20.14
C ARG A 293 11.38 17.74 -19.52
N VAL A 294 11.24 17.55 -18.22
CA VAL A 294 10.04 17.96 -17.47
C VAL A 294 9.94 19.49 -17.49
N ASP A 295 11.03 20.21 -17.25
CA ASP A 295 11.07 21.67 -17.30
C ASP A 295 10.68 22.22 -18.68
N GLU A 296 11.22 21.64 -19.76
CA GLU A 296 10.82 21.96 -21.14
C GLU A 296 9.32 21.73 -21.38
N ALA A 297 8.78 20.62 -20.87
CA ALA A 297 7.35 20.31 -21.00
C ALA A 297 6.47 21.29 -20.20
N LEU A 298 6.91 21.70 -19.01
CA LEU A 298 6.23 22.74 -18.21
C LEU A 298 6.29 24.09 -18.93
N GLY A 299 7.42 24.43 -19.55
CA GLY A 299 7.57 25.62 -20.39
C GLY A 299 6.61 25.61 -21.59
N PHE A 300 6.47 24.47 -22.27
CA PHE A 300 5.48 24.29 -23.34
C PHE A 300 4.04 24.44 -22.84
N MET A 301 3.69 23.80 -21.71
CA MET A 301 2.34 23.94 -21.10
C MET A 301 2.04 25.40 -20.74
N SER A 302 3.02 26.11 -20.19
CA SER A 302 2.90 27.53 -19.86
C SER A 302 2.69 28.38 -21.12
N ALA A 303 3.47 28.13 -22.19
CA ALA A 303 3.30 28.80 -23.48
C ALA A 303 1.93 28.50 -24.13
N ALA A 304 1.36 27.32 -23.87
CA ALA A 304 0.03 26.91 -24.32
C ALA A 304 -1.12 27.49 -23.46
N GLY A 305 -0.82 28.32 -22.45
CA GLY A 305 -1.82 28.99 -21.61
C GLY A 305 -2.24 28.21 -20.36
N LEU A 306 -1.59 27.09 -20.03
CA LEU A 306 -1.73 26.45 -18.72
C LEU A 306 -0.81 27.16 -17.73
N THR A 307 -1.37 28.04 -16.91
CA THR A 307 -0.59 28.83 -15.97
C THR A 307 0.05 27.95 -14.90
N VAL A 308 1.28 28.29 -14.54
CA VAL A 308 2.07 27.58 -13.53
C VAL A 308 1.47 27.65 -12.12
N ASP A 309 0.56 28.60 -11.89
CA ASP A 309 -0.14 28.79 -10.62
C ASP A 309 -1.35 27.85 -10.43
N HIS A 310 -1.67 27.03 -11.44
CA HIS A 310 -2.77 26.07 -11.34
C HIS A 310 -2.49 25.07 -10.20
N PRO A 311 -3.46 24.75 -9.31
CA PRO A 311 -3.24 23.88 -8.15
C PRO A 311 -2.58 22.53 -8.49
N ILE A 312 -2.92 21.95 -9.66
CA ILE A 312 -2.32 20.70 -10.17
C ILE A 312 -0.79 20.79 -10.33
N MET A 313 -0.23 21.98 -10.52
CA MET A 313 1.21 22.22 -10.69
C MET A 313 1.93 22.43 -9.36
N THR A 314 1.20 22.82 -8.30
CA THR A 314 1.77 23.27 -7.02
C THR A 314 1.54 22.29 -5.87
N THR A 315 0.58 21.38 -5.99
CA THR A 315 0.26 20.36 -4.98
C THR A 315 0.38 18.95 -5.51
N THR A 316 0.50 17.98 -4.60
CA THR A 316 0.39 16.57 -4.93
C THR A 316 -0.44 15.85 -3.89
N ASP A 317 -1.24 14.87 -4.31
CA ASP A 317 -1.89 13.97 -3.37
C ASP A 317 -0.87 12.99 -2.81
N PHE A 318 -0.86 12.85 -1.48
CA PHE A 318 -0.01 11.91 -0.78
C PHE A 318 -0.78 11.23 0.35
N TRP A 319 -0.73 9.90 0.36
CA TRP A 319 -1.41 9.09 1.37
C TRP A 319 -0.42 8.34 2.23
N THR A 320 -0.90 7.83 3.37
CA THR A 320 -0.10 7.07 4.34
C THR A 320 -0.64 5.65 4.47
N SER A 321 0.25 4.75 4.87
CA SER A 321 -0.06 3.34 5.03
C SER A 321 0.85 2.63 6.02
N HIS A 322 0.31 1.58 6.63
CA HIS A 322 1.04 0.63 7.45
C HIS A 322 0.38 -0.75 7.48
N GLU A 323 1.11 -1.74 8.00
CA GLU A 323 0.57 -3.07 8.26
C GLU A 323 -0.43 -2.98 9.42
N CYS A 324 -1.68 -3.36 9.16
CA CYS A 324 -2.68 -3.56 10.20
C CYS A 324 -2.26 -4.78 11.03
N LEU A 325 -1.50 -4.54 12.09
CA LEU A 325 -0.88 -5.60 12.89
C LEU A 325 -1.35 -5.57 14.34
N LEU A 326 -1.28 -4.40 14.98
CA LEU A 326 -1.58 -4.26 16.40
C LEU A 326 -3.05 -3.88 16.58
N LEU A 327 -3.94 -4.88 16.49
CA LEU A 327 -5.39 -4.68 16.46
C LEU A 327 -5.98 -3.80 17.59
N PRO A 328 -5.47 -3.81 18.84
CA PRO A 328 -5.92 -2.83 19.84
C PRO A 328 -5.69 -1.38 19.42
N TYR A 329 -4.54 -1.07 18.82
CA TYR A 329 -4.22 0.26 18.32
C TYR A 329 -5.11 0.67 17.14
N GLU A 330 -5.30 -0.24 16.18
CA GLU A 330 -6.16 0.00 15.00
C GLU A 330 -7.63 0.16 15.41
N GLN A 331 -8.11 -0.64 16.37
CA GLN A 331 -9.44 -0.50 16.96
C GLN A 331 -9.61 0.90 17.57
N SER A 332 -8.64 1.37 18.35
CA SER A 332 -8.75 2.67 19.03
C SER A 332 -8.80 3.87 18.08
N LEU A 333 -8.20 3.73 16.90
CA LEU A 333 -8.22 4.76 15.86
C LEU A 333 -9.32 4.56 14.82
N THR A 334 -10.16 3.53 14.97
CA THR A 334 -11.28 3.27 14.06
C THR A 334 -12.50 4.13 14.42
N ARG A 335 -12.99 4.90 13.44
CA ARG A 335 -14.10 5.85 13.62
C ARG A 335 -15.23 5.57 12.65
N LYS A 336 -16.46 5.84 13.09
CA LYS A 336 -17.62 5.84 12.21
C LYS A 336 -17.68 7.17 11.47
N ASP A 337 -17.62 7.12 10.15
CA ASP A 337 -17.79 8.28 9.29
C ASP A 337 -19.22 8.81 9.37
N SER A 338 -19.37 10.10 9.68
CA SER A 338 -20.68 10.74 9.83
C SER A 338 -21.44 10.84 8.51
N THR A 339 -20.74 10.83 7.37
CA THR A 339 -21.37 10.98 6.05
C THR A 339 -21.88 9.67 5.45
N SER A 340 -21.12 8.58 5.56
CA SER A 340 -21.52 7.26 5.02
C SER A 340 -22.07 6.28 6.06
N GLY A 341 -21.84 6.53 7.35
CA GLY A 341 -22.16 5.59 8.43
C GLY A 341 -21.28 4.34 8.49
N LEU A 342 -20.26 4.24 7.63
CA LEU A 342 -19.28 3.14 7.62
C LEU A 342 -18.16 3.40 8.62
N TYR A 343 -17.48 2.34 9.05
CA TYR A 343 -16.29 2.46 9.89
C TYR A 343 -15.05 2.58 9.02
N TYR A 344 -14.12 3.45 9.40
CA TYR A 344 -12.80 3.59 8.80
C TYR A 344 -11.77 3.45 9.91
N ASP A 345 -10.74 2.67 9.67
CA ASP A 345 -9.53 2.76 10.47
C ASP A 345 -8.85 4.08 10.13
N CYS A 346 -8.95 5.07 11.02
CA CYS A 346 -8.42 6.40 10.79
C CYS A 346 -6.96 6.52 11.25
N SER A 347 -6.26 5.40 11.49
CA SER A 347 -4.81 5.39 11.70
C SER A 347 -4.04 5.69 10.41
N ALA A 348 -4.55 5.27 9.24
CA ALA A 348 -3.96 5.54 7.94
C ALA A 348 -4.98 5.47 6.79
N HIS A 349 -4.59 5.98 5.63
CA HIS A 349 -5.45 5.98 4.45
C HIS A 349 -5.62 4.58 3.85
N PHE A 350 -4.54 3.81 3.82
CA PHE A 350 -4.46 2.45 3.29
C PHE A 350 -3.76 1.55 4.31
N ILE A 351 -4.32 0.38 4.60
CA ILE A 351 -3.71 -0.58 5.52
C ILE A 351 -3.64 -1.95 4.87
N TRP A 352 -2.67 -2.78 5.23
CA TRP A 352 -2.58 -4.14 4.68
C TRP A 352 -2.51 -5.21 5.76
N VAL A 353 -2.97 -6.42 5.41
CA VAL A 353 -2.70 -7.62 6.19
C VAL A 353 -1.42 -8.30 5.71
N GLY A 354 -0.54 -8.62 6.66
CA GLY A 354 0.73 -9.28 6.40
C GLY A 354 0.59 -10.76 6.07
N GLU A 355 1.64 -11.33 5.49
CA GLU A 355 1.70 -12.77 5.13
C GLU A 355 1.47 -13.68 6.35
N ARG A 356 1.83 -13.22 7.56
CA ARG A 356 1.73 -13.99 8.80
C ARG A 356 0.39 -13.80 9.53
N THR A 357 -0.46 -12.88 9.09
CA THR A 357 -1.71 -12.50 9.77
C THR A 357 -2.95 -12.60 8.88
N ARG A 358 -2.82 -13.06 7.64
CA ARG A 358 -3.90 -13.19 6.64
C ARG A 358 -4.71 -14.48 6.72
N GLN A 359 -4.82 -15.11 7.89
CA GLN A 359 -5.61 -16.35 8.03
C GLN A 359 -7.09 -16.04 7.75
N LEU A 360 -7.74 -16.87 6.92
CA LEU A 360 -9.14 -16.69 6.50
C LEU A 360 -10.12 -16.47 7.67
N ASP A 361 -9.90 -17.17 8.78
CA ASP A 361 -10.70 -17.14 10.00
C ASP A 361 -10.03 -16.34 11.14
N GLY A 362 -8.94 -15.64 10.83
CA GLY A 362 -8.12 -14.88 11.77
C GLY A 362 -8.69 -13.51 12.12
N ALA A 363 -8.21 -12.96 13.24
CA ALA A 363 -8.66 -11.68 13.76
C ALA A 363 -8.40 -10.49 12.82
N HIS A 364 -7.25 -10.46 12.14
CA HIS A 364 -6.90 -9.37 11.23
C HIS A 364 -7.83 -9.31 10.02
N VAL A 365 -8.17 -10.46 9.43
CA VAL A 365 -9.14 -10.52 8.33
C VAL A 365 -10.53 -10.11 8.81
N GLU A 366 -10.95 -10.52 10.01
CA GLU A 366 -12.22 -10.10 10.60
C GLU A 366 -12.29 -8.58 10.87
N PHE A 367 -11.19 -7.99 11.36
CA PHE A 367 -11.11 -6.55 11.56
C PHE A 367 -11.24 -5.80 10.21
N LEU A 368 -10.42 -6.18 9.22
CA LEU A 368 -10.40 -5.55 7.91
C LEU A 368 -11.71 -5.73 7.12
N ARG A 369 -12.48 -6.78 7.40
CA ARG A 369 -13.78 -7.05 6.78
C ARG A 369 -14.78 -5.92 6.98
N GLY A 370 -14.71 -5.17 8.08
CA GLY A 370 -15.70 -4.14 8.39
C GLY A 370 -15.22 -2.69 8.32
N VAL A 371 -13.92 -2.45 8.14
CA VAL A 371 -13.40 -1.10 7.84
C VAL A 371 -13.51 -0.81 6.34
N ALA A 372 -13.79 0.43 5.98
CA ALA A 372 -14.08 0.86 4.61
C ALA A 372 -12.85 1.43 3.85
N ASN A 373 -11.67 1.47 4.48
CA ASN A 373 -10.41 1.86 3.83
C ASN A 373 -10.10 0.96 2.61
N PRO A 374 -9.42 1.43 1.57
CA PRO A 374 -8.76 0.51 0.64
C PRO A 374 -7.71 -0.31 1.40
N ILE A 375 -7.62 -1.61 1.10
CA ILE A 375 -6.78 -2.55 1.86
C ILE A 375 -5.87 -3.40 0.98
N GLY A 376 -4.70 -3.73 1.53
CA GLY A 376 -3.72 -4.62 0.92
C GLY A 376 -3.74 -6.03 1.50
N ILE A 377 -3.40 -7.03 0.68
CA ILE A 377 -3.16 -8.41 1.10
C ILE A 377 -1.77 -8.82 0.61
N LYS A 378 -0.85 -9.07 1.52
CA LYS A 378 0.47 -9.62 1.17
C LYS A 378 0.33 -11.08 0.77
N VAL A 379 0.93 -11.48 -0.36
CA VAL A 379 0.90 -12.86 -0.85
C VAL A 379 2.29 -13.35 -1.23
N SER A 380 2.70 -14.49 -0.67
CA SER A 380 3.93 -15.18 -1.04
C SER A 380 3.71 -16.22 -2.15
N ASP A 381 4.79 -16.91 -2.53
CA ASP A 381 4.80 -18.07 -3.41
C ASP A 381 4.00 -19.27 -2.87
N LYS A 382 3.64 -19.23 -1.58
CA LYS A 382 2.83 -20.24 -0.88
C LYS A 382 1.32 -19.96 -0.93
N MET A 383 0.89 -18.84 -1.49
CA MET A 383 -0.53 -18.50 -1.57
C MET A 383 -1.28 -19.51 -2.43
N ASN A 384 -2.35 -20.09 -1.89
CA ASN A 384 -3.26 -20.94 -2.64
C ASN A 384 -4.26 -20.07 -3.45
N PRO A 385 -4.45 -20.30 -4.76
CA PRO A 385 -5.36 -19.49 -5.57
C PRO A 385 -6.81 -19.48 -5.07
N THR A 386 -7.33 -20.62 -4.59
CA THR A 386 -8.70 -20.71 -4.04
C THR A 386 -8.83 -19.99 -2.70
N GLU A 387 -7.79 -20.06 -1.86
CA GLU A 387 -7.75 -19.30 -0.60
C GLU A 387 -7.74 -17.79 -0.86
N LEU A 388 -6.97 -17.34 -1.85
CA LEU A 388 -6.92 -15.94 -2.26
C LEU A 388 -8.30 -15.43 -2.71
N VAL A 389 -9.01 -16.20 -3.55
CA VAL A 389 -10.38 -15.84 -3.97
C VAL A 389 -11.30 -15.70 -2.76
N LYS A 390 -11.28 -16.65 -1.82
CA LYS A 390 -12.09 -16.56 -0.58
C LYS A 390 -11.75 -15.34 0.26
N LEU A 391 -10.47 -14.98 0.38
CA LEU A 391 -10.05 -13.75 1.08
C LEU A 391 -10.65 -12.50 0.40
N ILE A 392 -10.63 -12.45 -0.94
CA ILE A 392 -11.21 -11.33 -1.70
C ILE A 392 -12.73 -11.28 -1.52
N GLU A 393 -13.43 -12.41 -1.56
CA GLU A 393 -14.89 -12.47 -1.33
C GLU A 393 -15.28 -11.96 0.05
N ILE A 394 -14.50 -12.29 1.09
CA ILE A 394 -14.71 -11.80 2.45
C ILE A 394 -14.49 -10.29 2.54
N LEU A 395 -13.42 -9.78 1.92
CA LEU A 395 -12.91 -8.43 2.12
C LEU A 395 -13.45 -7.40 1.11
N ASN A 396 -14.01 -7.87 -0.01
CA ASN A 396 -14.61 -7.06 -1.08
C ASN A 396 -15.88 -7.72 -1.66
N PRO A 397 -16.92 -7.92 -0.83
CA PRO A 397 -18.13 -8.62 -1.28
C PRO A 397 -18.91 -7.88 -2.36
N GLN A 398 -18.73 -6.57 -2.51
CA GLN A 398 -19.34 -5.76 -3.58
C GLN A 398 -18.47 -5.68 -4.84
N ASN A 399 -17.31 -6.34 -4.86
CA ASN A 399 -16.35 -6.30 -5.96
C ASN A 399 -16.00 -4.88 -6.43
N LYS A 400 -15.83 -3.96 -5.47
CA LYS A 400 -15.51 -2.56 -5.76
C LYS A 400 -14.07 -2.47 -6.26
N PRO A 401 -13.80 -1.91 -7.47
CA PRO A 401 -12.43 -1.65 -7.91
C PRO A 401 -11.69 -0.75 -6.93
N GLY A 402 -10.40 -1.05 -6.70
CA GLY A 402 -9.55 -0.28 -5.78
C GLY A 402 -9.66 -0.65 -4.31
N ARG A 403 -10.70 -1.40 -3.91
CA ARG A 403 -10.86 -1.90 -2.54
C ARG A 403 -9.74 -2.85 -2.13
N ILE A 404 -9.38 -3.79 -3.01
CA ILE A 404 -8.34 -4.81 -2.74
C ILE A 404 -7.12 -4.58 -3.60
N THR A 405 -5.98 -4.50 -2.93
CA THR A 405 -4.65 -4.55 -3.55
C THR A 405 -3.95 -5.86 -3.17
N ILE A 406 -3.56 -6.66 -4.16
CA ILE A 406 -2.78 -7.88 -3.95
C ILE A 406 -1.30 -7.54 -4.06
N ILE A 407 -0.55 -7.68 -2.96
CA ILE A 407 0.86 -7.30 -2.86
C ILE A 407 1.72 -8.58 -2.92
N ALA A 408 2.18 -8.92 -4.13
CA ALA A 408 2.91 -10.15 -4.43
C ALA A 408 4.41 -10.04 -4.11
N ARG A 409 4.92 -10.99 -3.30
CA ARG A 409 6.33 -11.09 -2.87
C ARG A 409 6.83 -12.52 -2.94
N MET A 410 7.38 -12.93 -4.07
CA MET A 410 7.63 -14.33 -4.40
C MET A 410 9.10 -14.64 -4.71
N GLY A 411 9.91 -13.64 -5.06
CA GLY A 411 11.17 -13.87 -5.77
C GLY A 411 10.93 -14.11 -7.27
N ALA A 412 11.90 -13.74 -8.11
CA ALA A 412 11.71 -13.67 -9.57
C ALA A 412 11.30 -15.01 -10.24
N GLU A 413 11.88 -16.13 -9.80
CA GLU A 413 11.59 -17.45 -10.36
C GLU A 413 10.18 -17.91 -9.99
N ASN A 414 9.86 -17.87 -8.70
CA ASN A 414 8.53 -18.21 -8.21
C ASN A 414 7.45 -17.27 -8.76
N MET A 415 7.74 -15.99 -8.96
CA MET A 415 6.81 -15.04 -9.57
C MET A 415 6.35 -15.53 -10.95
N ARG A 416 7.26 -15.99 -11.80
CA ARG A 416 6.95 -16.51 -13.14
C ARG A 416 6.10 -17.78 -13.10
N VAL A 417 6.24 -18.58 -12.05
CA VAL A 417 5.53 -19.86 -11.93
C VAL A 417 4.18 -19.70 -11.22
N LYS A 418 4.12 -18.93 -10.13
CA LYS A 418 2.99 -18.91 -9.19
C LYS A 418 1.99 -17.80 -9.47
N LEU A 419 2.45 -16.59 -9.82
CA LEU A 419 1.56 -15.46 -10.06
C LEU A 419 0.54 -15.69 -11.19
N PRO A 420 0.86 -16.36 -12.32
CA PRO A 420 -0.13 -16.67 -13.35
C PRO A 420 -1.37 -17.41 -12.80
N HIS A 421 -1.18 -18.37 -11.90
CA HIS A 421 -2.28 -19.13 -11.31
C HIS A 421 -3.17 -18.27 -10.42
N LEU A 422 -2.59 -17.33 -9.68
CA LEU A 422 -3.36 -16.39 -8.86
C LEU A 422 -4.18 -15.43 -9.74
N ILE A 423 -3.56 -14.87 -10.79
CA ILE A 423 -4.23 -13.96 -11.73
C ILE A 423 -5.43 -14.65 -12.38
N ARG A 424 -5.25 -15.88 -12.88
CA ARG A 424 -6.32 -16.66 -13.52
C ARG A 424 -7.45 -17.01 -12.55
N ALA A 425 -7.14 -17.37 -11.30
CA ALA A 425 -8.15 -17.67 -10.30
C ALA A 425 -8.99 -16.44 -9.94
N VAL A 426 -8.34 -15.30 -9.68
CA VAL A 426 -9.03 -14.03 -9.37
C VAL A 426 -9.89 -13.57 -10.54
N ARG A 427 -9.36 -13.65 -11.77
CA ARG A 427 -10.10 -13.34 -13.00
C ARG A 427 -11.27 -14.29 -13.21
N GLY A 428 -11.08 -15.58 -13.03
CA GLY A 428 -12.13 -16.60 -13.17
C GLY A 428 -13.27 -16.42 -12.17
N ALA A 429 -12.97 -15.89 -10.98
CA ALA A 429 -13.97 -15.48 -9.99
C ALA A 429 -14.63 -14.12 -10.27
N GLY A 430 -14.21 -13.41 -11.33
CA GLY A 430 -14.76 -12.11 -11.71
C GLY A 430 -14.33 -10.94 -10.83
N HIS A 431 -13.31 -11.11 -9.98
CA HIS A 431 -12.88 -10.08 -9.04
C HIS A 431 -11.92 -9.06 -9.67
N ILE A 432 -12.11 -7.79 -9.31
CA ILE A 432 -11.26 -6.68 -9.72
C ILE A 432 -10.35 -6.31 -8.55
N VAL A 433 -9.04 -6.44 -8.76
CA VAL A 433 -8.02 -6.13 -7.76
C VAL A 433 -6.87 -5.35 -8.39
N THR A 434 -6.18 -4.55 -7.57
CA THR A 434 -4.94 -3.88 -7.96
C THR A 434 -3.76 -4.81 -7.70
N TRP A 435 -3.05 -5.23 -8.73
CA TRP A 435 -1.85 -6.08 -8.57
C TRP A 435 -0.63 -5.23 -8.32
N VAL A 436 0.12 -5.53 -7.27
CA VAL A 436 1.31 -4.78 -6.85
C VAL A 436 2.45 -5.74 -6.57
N SER A 437 3.65 -5.40 -7.03
CA SER A 437 4.86 -6.16 -6.70
C SER A 437 5.52 -5.59 -5.45
N ASP A 438 5.85 -6.47 -4.51
CA ASP A 438 6.78 -6.24 -3.40
C ASP A 438 8.05 -7.07 -3.67
N PRO A 439 9.01 -6.51 -4.42
CA PRO A 439 10.24 -7.21 -4.78
C PRO A 439 11.26 -7.24 -3.64
N MET A 440 10.89 -6.78 -2.45
CA MET A 440 11.83 -6.60 -1.34
C MET A 440 11.83 -7.83 -0.45
N HIS A 441 10.66 -8.18 0.08
CA HIS A 441 10.57 -9.17 1.13
C HIS A 441 10.96 -10.56 0.63
N GLY A 442 10.63 -10.92 -0.62
CA GLY A 442 10.95 -12.21 -1.24
C GLY A 442 12.45 -12.50 -1.41
N ASN A 443 13.28 -11.45 -1.43
CA ASN A 443 14.69 -11.52 -1.84
C ASN A 443 15.68 -11.24 -0.70
N THR A 444 15.28 -11.47 0.56
CA THR A 444 16.14 -11.22 1.72
C THR A 444 17.07 -12.40 1.97
N ILE A 445 18.37 -12.13 2.07
CA ILE A 445 19.43 -13.10 2.39
C ILE A 445 20.21 -12.67 3.64
N LYS A 446 21.02 -13.56 4.19
CA LYS A 446 21.96 -13.25 5.28
C LYS A 446 23.37 -13.16 4.72
N ALA A 447 24.04 -12.04 4.92
CA ALA A 447 25.43 -11.82 4.53
C ALA A 447 26.40 -12.61 5.42
N PRO A 448 27.66 -12.83 4.98
CA PRO A 448 28.67 -13.51 5.80
C PRO A 448 28.91 -12.85 7.17
N CYS A 449 28.81 -11.53 7.26
CA CYS A 449 28.91 -10.75 8.50
C CYS A 449 27.69 -10.89 9.44
N GLY A 450 26.67 -11.66 9.04
CA GLY A 450 25.47 -11.93 9.83
C GLY A 450 24.33 -10.94 9.64
N LEU A 451 24.57 -9.78 9.01
CA LEU A 451 23.54 -8.82 8.65
C LEU A 451 22.61 -9.37 7.57
N LYS A 452 21.34 -8.97 7.61
CA LYS A 452 20.44 -9.22 6.48
C LYS A 452 20.81 -8.25 5.36
N THR A 453 20.64 -8.68 4.12
CA THR A 453 20.72 -7.79 2.96
C THR A 453 19.80 -8.30 1.85
N ARG A 454 19.66 -7.53 0.78
CA ARG A 454 18.90 -7.89 -0.42
C ARG A 454 19.74 -7.57 -1.64
N PRO A 455 19.99 -8.53 -2.55
CA PRO A 455 20.66 -8.23 -3.81
C PRO A 455 19.75 -7.37 -4.69
N PHE A 456 20.21 -6.19 -5.08
CA PHE A 456 19.46 -5.30 -5.97
C PHE A 456 19.09 -5.99 -7.29
N ASP A 457 19.95 -6.86 -7.81
CA ASP A 457 19.65 -7.64 -9.01
C ASP A 457 18.47 -8.60 -8.85
N ALA A 458 18.29 -9.19 -7.67
CA ALA A 458 17.14 -10.05 -7.37
C ALA A 458 15.86 -9.21 -7.28
N ILE A 459 15.92 -8.04 -6.64
CA ILE A 459 14.81 -7.07 -6.58
C ILE A 459 14.39 -6.68 -8.01
N ARG A 460 15.37 -6.27 -8.83
CA ARG A 460 15.16 -5.93 -10.25
C ARG A 460 14.57 -7.09 -11.05
N ALA A 461 15.07 -8.30 -10.84
CA ALA A 461 14.61 -9.49 -11.55
C ALA A 461 13.15 -9.83 -11.22
N GLU A 462 12.72 -9.63 -9.97
CA GLU A 462 11.32 -9.84 -9.57
C GLU A 462 10.38 -8.80 -10.16
N VAL A 463 10.80 -7.52 -10.21
CA VAL A 463 10.03 -6.48 -10.91
C VAL A 463 9.88 -6.81 -12.39
N LYS A 464 10.96 -7.25 -13.06
CA LYS A 464 10.88 -7.70 -14.46
C LYS A 464 9.90 -8.87 -14.61
N ALA A 465 10.01 -9.89 -13.76
CA ALA A 465 9.13 -11.05 -13.76
C ALA A 465 7.66 -10.67 -13.59
N PHE A 466 7.36 -9.74 -12.69
CA PHE A 466 6.01 -9.24 -12.45
C PHE A 466 5.39 -8.64 -13.71
N PHE A 467 6.11 -7.75 -14.41
CA PHE A 467 5.64 -7.20 -15.67
C PHE A 467 5.52 -8.26 -16.77
N ASP A 468 6.50 -9.17 -16.89
CA ASP A 468 6.48 -10.26 -17.88
C ASP A 468 5.22 -11.12 -17.72
N VAL A 469 4.89 -11.50 -16.48
CA VAL A 469 3.69 -12.29 -16.17
C VAL A 469 2.41 -11.53 -16.50
N HIS A 470 2.32 -10.24 -16.14
CA HIS A 470 1.14 -9.44 -16.45
C HIS A 470 0.92 -9.25 -17.95
N GLU A 471 1.99 -9.09 -18.72
CA GLU A 471 1.95 -9.04 -20.19
C GLU A 471 1.46 -10.38 -20.76
N GLN A 472 2.01 -11.51 -20.31
CA GLN A 472 1.60 -12.85 -20.73
C GLN A 472 0.14 -13.17 -20.39
N GLU A 473 -0.32 -12.77 -19.20
CA GLU A 473 -1.67 -13.02 -18.74
C GLU A 473 -2.69 -12.01 -19.28
N GLY A 474 -2.27 -10.93 -19.94
CA GLY A 474 -3.15 -9.84 -20.37
C GLY A 474 -3.81 -9.09 -19.20
N SER A 475 -3.13 -9.00 -18.05
CA SER A 475 -3.58 -8.25 -16.86
C SER A 475 -2.73 -6.99 -16.64
N ASN A 476 -3.15 -6.15 -15.68
CA ASN A 476 -2.51 -4.86 -15.41
C ASN A 476 -1.50 -4.97 -14.25
N PRO A 477 -0.22 -4.58 -14.46
CA PRO A 477 0.74 -4.37 -13.38
C PRO A 477 0.41 -3.03 -12.72
N GLY A 478 -0.38 -3.08 -11.64
CA GLY A 478 -0.99 -1.90 -11.02
C GLY A 478 -0.07 -1.09 -10.10
N GLY A 479 1.07 -1.61 -9.68
CA GLY A 479 2.00 -0.83 -8.85
C GLY A 479 3.21 -1.57 -8.29
N ILE A 480 3.96 -0.84 -7.46
CA ILE A 480 5.13 -1.32 -6.71
C ILE A 480 5.02 -0.94 -5.22
N HIS A 481 5.52 -1.81 -4.35
CA HIS A 481 5.60 -1.63 -2.90
C HIS A 481 7.03 -1.84 -2.42
N LEU A 482 7.69 -0.78 -1.95
CA LEU A 482 9.12 -0.77 -1.66
C LEU A 482 9.42 -0.42 -0.20
N GLU A 483 10.53 -0.97 0.30
CA GLU A 483 11.20 -0.48 1.50
C GLU A 483 12.41 0.33 1.08
N MET A 484 12.41 1.62 1.42
CA MET A 484 13.32 2.61 0.85
C MET A 484 13.48 3.80 1.79
N THR A 485 14.59 4.49 1.66
CA THR A 485 14.89 5.68 2.47
C THR A 485 15.62 6.73 1.64
N GLY A 486 15.36 8.00 1.94
CA GLY A 486 16.12 9.12 1.37
C GLY A 486 17.53 9.25 1.96
N GLN A 487 17.85 8.48 3.01
CA GLN A 487 19.18 8.46 3.62
C GLN A 487 20.19 7.69 2.74
N ASN A 488 21.45 8.11 2.80
CA ASN A 488 22.55 7.44 2.09
C ASN A 488 23.05 6.23 2.88
N VAL A 489 22.28 5.13 2.82
CA VAL A 489 22.53 3.88 3.55
C VAL A 489 23.18 2.79 2.69
N THR A 490 23.83 1.83 3.33
CA THR A 490 24.44 0.64 2.71
C THR A 490 23.73 -0.63 3.16
N GLU A 491 22.42 -0.73 2.92
CA GLU A 491 21.59 -1.82 3.43
C GLU A 491 21.38 -2.94 2.38
N CYS A 492 21.09 -2.59 1.12
CA CYS A 492 20.98 -3.54 0.01
C CYS A 492 22.28 -3.58 -0.82
N ILE A 493 22.78 -4.77 -1.13
CA ILE A 493 23.97 -4.95 -1.99
C ILE A 493 23.65 -4.73 -3.47
N GLY A 494 24.66 -4.34 -4.25
CA GLY A 494 24.56 -4.08 -5.69
C GLY A 494 23.99 -2.71 -6.02
N GLY A 495 23.37 -2.60 -7.19
CA GLY A 495 22.99 -1.33 -7.82
C GLY A 495 24.20 -0.61 -8.42
N SER A 496 23.96 0.52 -9.06
CA SER A 496 24.99 1.32 -9.75
C SER A 496 26.20 1.72 -8.91
N ARG A 497 26.06 1.90 -7.58
CA ARG A 497 27.19 2.19 -6.67
C ARG A 497 27.95 0.95 -6.17
N THR A 498 27.56 -0.25 -6.61
CA THR A 498 28.15 -1.55 -6.24
C THR A 498 28.38 -1.71 -4.74
N VAL A 499 27.32 -1.56 -3.93
CA VAL A 499 27.41 -1.83 -2.49
C VAL A 499 27.76 -3.31 -2.28
N THR A 500 28.86 -3.60 -1.62
CA THR A 500 29.34 -4.96 -1.33
C THR A 500 28.91 -5.43 0.06
N PHE A 501 29.23 -6.68 0.42
CA PHE A 501 28.98 -7.17 1.79
C PHE A 501 29.81 -6.41 2.84
N ASP A 502 31.02 -5.96 2.47
CA ASP A 502 31.92 -5.25 3.38
C ASP A 502 31.45 -3.82 3.65
N ASP A 503 30.73 -3.22 2.70
CA ASP A 503 30.14 -1.90 2.85
C ASP A 503 28.94 -1.88 3.81
N LEU A 504 28.32 -3.03 4.09
CA LEU A 504 27.09 -3.10 4.88
C LEU A 504 27.27 -2.46 6.25
N SER A 505 28.37 -2.75 6.96
CA SER A 505 28.63 -2.19 8.29
C SER A 505 28.87 -0.67 8.31
N SER A 506 29.05 -0.03 7.15
CA SER A 506 29.31 1.42 7.07
C SER A 506 28.12 2.25 7.56
N ARG A 507 26.91 1.95 7.04
CA ARG A 507 25.69 2.73 7.26
C ARG A 507 24.44 1.85 7.27
N TYR A 508 24.47 0.80 8.09
CA TYR A 508 23.32 -0.07 8.32
C TYR A 508 22.47 0.49 9.47
N HIS A 509 21.44 1.26 9.16
CA HIS A 509 20.64 1.99 10.16
C HIS A 509 19.33 1.29 10.52
N THR A 510 18.85 0.35 9.69
CA THR A 510 17.64 -0.43 9.98
C THR A 510 17.87 -1.50 11.05
N HIS A 511 16.98 -1.57 12.04
CA HIS A 511 16.87 -2.71 12.97
C HIS A 511 16.01 -3.85 12.42
N CYS A 512 15.42 -3.65 11.25
CA CYS A 512 14.39 -4.49 10.69
C CYS A 512 14.88 -5.21 9.44
N ASP A 513 14.43 -4.79 8.25
CA ASP A 513 14.92 -5.34 6.99
C ASP A 513 15.61 -4.24 6.15
N PRO A 514 16.52 -4.63 5.24
CA PRO A 514 17.34 -3.72 4.43
C PRO A 514 16.53 -2.87 3.44
N ARG A 515 16.69 -1.55 3.45
CA ARG A 515 16.00 -0.62 2.55
C ARG A 515 16.84 -0.32 1.30
N LEU A 516 16.17 0.04 0.21
CA LEU A 516 16.83 0.68 -0.91
C LEU A 516 17.28 2.09 -0.49
N ASN A 517 18.52 2.47 -0.81
CA ASN A 517 18.92 3.87 -0.75
C ASN A 517 18.36 4.63 -1.97
N ALA A 518 18.46 5.97 -1.97
CA ALA A 518 17.83 6.76 -3.02
C ALA A 518 18.37 6.48 -4.44
N SER A 519 19.67 6.19 -4.60
CA SER A 519 20.23 5.83 -5.91
C SER A 519 19.62 4.53 -6.44
N GLN A 520 19.51 3.50 -5.61
CA GLN A 520 18.89 2.23 -5.98
C GLN A 520 17.39 2.39 -6.23
N SER A 521 16.70 3.23 -5.45
CA SER A 521 15.29 3.56 -5.67
C SER A 521 15.05 4.26 -7.02
N LEU A 522 15.89 5.23 -7.39
CA LEU A 522 15.80 5.90 -8.70
C LEU A 522 16.11 4.95 -9.85
N GLU A 523 17.14 4.11 -9.72
CA GLU A 523 17.48 3.10 -10.72
C GLU A 523 16.28 2.19 -11.01
N LEU A 524 15.59 1.73 -9.95
CA LEU A 524 14.39 0.91 -10.09
C LEU A 524 13.22 1.68 -10.73
N ALA A 525 13.04 2.97 -10.40
CA ALA A 525 12.01 3.81 -11.01
C ALA A 525 12.19 3.96 -12.52
N PHE A 526 13.42 4.15 -13.00
CA PHE A 526 13.72 4.21 -14.44
C PHE A 526 13.40 2.90 -15.16
N ILE A 527 13.74 1.76 -14.54
CA ILE A 527 13.44 0.43 -15.08
C ILE A 527 11.93 0.22 -15.22
N ILE A 528 11.16 0.59 -14.20
CA ILE A 528 9.70 0.48 -14.21
C ILE A 528 9.11 1.43 -15.28
N ALA A 529 9.59 2.67 -15.34
CA ALA A 529 9.13 3.67 -16.30
C ALA A 529 9.33 3.20 -17.76
N GLU A 530 10.45 2.53 -18.06
CA GLU A 530 10.68 1.93 -19.38
C GLU A 530 9.64 0.84 -19.72
N ARG A 531 9.32 -0.03 -18.75
CA ARG A 531 8.30 -1.08 -18.93
C ARG A 531 6.91 -0.48 -19.15
N LEU A 532 6.52 0.53 -18.37
CA LEU A 532 5.25 1.23 -18.54
C LEU A 532 5.16 1.90 -19.92
N ARG A 533 6.23 2.56 -20.37
CA ARG A 533 6.31 3.18 -21.70
C ARG A 533 6.10 2.15 -22.80
N ARG A 534 6.82 1.02 -22.74
CA ARG A 534 6.74 -0.04 -23.73
C ARG A 534 5.32 -0.58 -23.84
N ARG A 535 4.69 -0.91 -22.71
CA ARG A 535 3.31 -1.40 -22.66
C ARG A 535 2.34 -0.43 -23.33
N ARG A 536 2.42 0.87 -23.02
CA ARG A 536 1.54 1.90 -23.60
C ARG A 536 1.72 2.05 -25.11
N ILE A 537 2.96 1.99 -25.61
CA ILE A 537 3.23 2.06 -27.05
C ILE A 537 2.67 0.82 -27.75
N SER A 538 2.88 -0.37 -27.19
CA SER A 538 2.34 -1.61 -27.74
C SER A 538 0.82 -1.65 -27.72
N SER A 539 0.15 -1.16 -26.67
CA SER A 539 -1.32 -1.10 -26.62
C SER A 539 -1.91 -0.16 -27.66
N ASN A 540 -1.23 0.95 -27.98
CA ASN A 540 -1.68 1.91 -28.99
C ASN A 540 -1.51 1.39 -30.43
N GLN A 541 -0.60 0.44 -30.68
CA GLN A 541 -0.40 -0.16 -32.00
C GLN A 541 -1.44 -1.25 -32.33
N ILE A 542 -2.12 -1.81 -31.33
CA ILE A 542 -3.12 -2.88 -31.50
C ILE A 542 -4.51 -2.31 -31.84
N VAL A 543 -4.75 -1.02 -31.62
CA VAL A 543 -5.98 -0.34 -32.06
C VAL A 543 -5.78 0.11 -33.52
N PRO A 544 -6.48 -0.46 -34.51
CA PRO A 544 -6.38 0.03 -35.88
C PRO A 544 -6.83 1.48 -35.91
N SER A 545 -6.05 2.34 -36.56
CA SER A 545 -6.47 3.69 -36.91
C SER A 545 -7.82 3.61 -37.63
N PRO A 546 -8.86 4.34 -37.19
CA PRO A 546 -10.14 4.38 -37.89
C PRO A 546 -10.11 5.30 -39.13
N PHE A 547 -8.93 5.52 -39.72
CA PHE A 547 -8.74 6.31 -40.93
C PHE A 547 -8.35 5.42 -42.10
#